data_AF-A0A1L0BRA8-F1
#
_entry.id   AF-A0A1L0BRA8-F1
#
_cell.length_a   1.000
_cell.length_b   1.000
_cell.length_c   1.000
_cell.angle_alpha   90.00
_cell.angle_beta   90.00
_cell.angle_gamma   90.00
#
_symmetry.space_group_name_H-M   'P 1'
#
loop_
_entity.id
_entity.type
_entity.pdbx_description
1 polymer ?
#
loop_
_entity_poly.entity_id
_entity_poly.type
_entity_poly.pdbx_seq_one_letter_code
_entity_poly.pdbx_strand_id
1 'polypeptide(L)'
;MAEYSLTFIAHGDSLSADDQNTIDRFVASRLTLEVISKSELSPNRVIDFTVSTDVPDVVKSLIQKKRKLLTLLTMSFSKSHC
;
A
#
# COMPACT_ATOMS: atom_id res chain seq x y z
N MET A 1 4.34 -10.87 15.04
CA MET A 1 4.05 -10.51 13.63
C MET A 1 5.10 -9.50 13.18
N ALA A 2 5.54 -9.57 11.93
CA ALA A 2 6.52 -8.62 11.41
C ALA A 2 5.82 -7.42 10.78
N GLU A 3 6.44 -6.24 10.94
CA GLU A 3 5.96 -4.99 10.37
C GLU A 3 6.51 -4.81 8.95
N TYR A 4 5.67 -4.28 8.07
CA TYR A 4 5.98 -4.03 6.68
C TYR A 4 5.52 -2.64 6.29
N SER A 5 6.28 -2.01 5.42
CA SER A 5 5.94 -0.74 4.78
C SER A 5 5.32 -1.02 3.43
N LEU A 6 4.10 -0.51 3.25
CA LEU A 6 3.32 -0.56 2.04
C LEU A 6 3.16 0.86 1.49
N THR A 7 4.01 1.22 0.53
CA THR A 7 4.05 2.57 -0.04
C THR A 7 3.31 2.62 -1.38
N PHE A 8 2.44 3.60 -1.55
CA PHE A 8 1.71 3.91 -2.76
C PHE A 8 2.20 5.25 -3.33
N ILE A 9 2.56 5.25 -4.61
CA ILE A 9 3.11 6.41 -5.31
C ILE A 9 2.27 6.64 -6.57
N ALA A 10 1.64 7.81 -6.69
CA ALA A 10 0.97 8.22 -7.93
C ALA A 10 1.96 8.32 -9.10
N HIS A 11 1.56 7.82 -10.28
CA HIS A 11 2.30 8.08 -11.52
C HIS A 11 2.05 9.49 -12.07
N GLY A 12 0.89 10.10 -11.76
CA GLY A 12 0.56 11.48 -12.15
C GLY A 12 1.00 12.52 -11.13
N ASP A 13 0.53 13.76 -11.30
CA ASP A 13 0.78 14.86 -10.37
C ASP A 13 0.26 14.58 -8.96
N SER A 14 -0.86 13.87 -8.85
CA SER A 14 -1.47 13.52 -7.56
C SER A 14 -2.45 12.33 -7.65
N LEU A 15 -2.63 11.63 -6.54
CA LEU A 15 -3.69 10.67 -6.23
C LEU A 15 -5.00 11.43 -6.07
N SER A 16 -5.97 11.12 -6.92
CA SER A 16 -7.32 11.65 -6.76
C SER A 16 -7.98 11.07 -5.50
N ALA A 17 -9.07 11.69 -5.05
CA ALA A 17 -9.85 11.16 -3.93
C ALA A 17 -10.32 9.71 -4.17
N ASP A 18 -10.62 9.37 -5.42
CA ASP A 18 -10.99 8.00 -5.82
C ASP A 18 -9.82 7.01 -5.69
N ASP A 19 -8.61 7.42 -6.08
CA ASP A 19 -7.39 6.61 -5.90
C ASP A 19 -7.13 6.36 -4.41
N GLN A 20 -7.23 7.41 -3.59
CA GLN A 20 -7.03 7.30 -2.15
C GLN A 20 -8.05 6.37 -1.49
N ASN A 21 -9.33 6.49 -1.87
CA ASN A 21 -10.38 5.60 -1.39
C ASN A 21 -10.17 4.15 -1.86
N THR A 22 -9.71 3.96 -3.10
CA THR A 22 -9.38 2.64 -3.65
C THR A 22 -8.21 2.01 -2.91
N ILE A 23 -7.18 2.79 -2.60
CA ILE A 23 -6.02 2.35 -1.81
C ILE A 23 -6.48 1.92 -0.41
N ASP A 24 -7.23 2.77 0.28
CA ASP A 24 -7.73 2.49 1.64
C ASP A 24 -8.56 1.21 1.68
N ARG A 25 -9.52 1.08 0.75
CA ARG A 25 -10.34 -0.13 0.61
C ARG A 25 -9.52 -1.36 0.26
N PHE A 26 -8.45 -1.21 -0.53
CA PHE A 26 -7.58 -2.32 -0.90
C PHE A 26 -6.80 -2.85 0.31
N VAL A 27 -6.23 -1.94 1.12
CA VAL A 27 -5.52 -2.30 2.35
C VAL A 27 -6.48 -2.92 3.36
N ALA A 28 -7.66 -2.32 3.57
CA ALA A 28 -8.65 -2.79 4.54
C ALA A 28 -9.34 -4.11 4.14
N SER A 29 -9.63 -4.34 2.85
CA SER A 29 -10.52 -5.44 2.43
C SER A 29 -9.78 -6.67 1.90
N ARG A 30 -8.61 -6.52 1.25
CA ARG A 30 -8.03 -7.63 0.47
C ARG A 30 -6.81 -8.31 1.07
N LEU A 31 -6.12 -7.65 1.99
CA LEU A 31 -4.80 -8.12 2.40
C LEU A 31 -4.78 -8.75 3.80
N THR A 32 -5.89 -8.75 4.55
CA THR A 32 -5.92 -9.22 5.95
C THR A 32 -4.76 -8.62 6.75
N LEU A 33 -4.47 -7.36 6.46
CA LEU A 33 -3.39 -6.60 7.06
C LEU A 33 -3.98 -5.83 8.23
N GLU A 34 -3.25 -5.86 9.34
CA GLU A 34 -3.50 -4.91 10.40
C GLU A 34 -2.74 -3.61 10.06
N VAL A 35 -3.49 -2.54 9.79
CA VAL A 35 -2.89 -1.21 9.57
C VAL A 35 -2.48 -0.65 10.91
N ILE A 36 -1.18 -0.54 11.13
CA ILE A 36 -0.60 0.03 12.34
C ILE A 36 -0.61 1.55 12.26
N SER A 37 -0.18 2.09 11.11
CA SER A 37 -0.13 3.53 10.89
C SER A 37 -0.18 3.86 9.41
N LYS A 38 -0.56 5.11 9.13
CA LYS A 38 -0.56 5.72 7.79
C LYS A 38 0.21 7.01 7.88
N SER A 39 1.20 7.18 6.99
CA SER A 39 2.01 8.38 6.88
C SER A 39 2.00 8.88 5.45
N GLU A 40 1.62 10.14 5.27
CA GLU A 40 1.73 10.79 3.96
C GLU A 40 3.14 11.38 3.83
N LEU A 41 3.97 10.78 2.97
CA LEU A 41 5.33 11.24 2.72
C LEU A 41 5.36 12.40 1.71
N SER A 42 4.33 12.50 0.86
CA SER A 42 4.16 13.63 -0.06
C SER A 42 2.68 13.89 -0.29
N PRO A 43 2.25 15.16 -0.19
CA PRO A 43 0.84 15.53 -0.21
C PRO A 43 0.19 15.02 -1.49
N ASN A 44 -0.87 14.23 -1.33
CA ASN A 44 -1.64 13.66 -2.44
C ASN A 44 -0.78 12.88 -3.44
N ARG A 45 0.42 12.39 -3.10
CA ARG A 45 1.28 11.71 -4.09
C ARG A 45 1.92 10.44 -3.55
N VAL A 46 2.40 10.49 -2.31
CA VAL A 46 3.08 9.35 -1.68
C VAL A 46 2.45 9.08 -0.34
N ILE A 47 1.82 7.92 -0.23
CA ILE A 47 1.19 7.44 1.01
C ILE A 47 1.90 6.16 1.41
N ASP A 48 2.43 6.15 2.63
CA ASP A 48 3.04 4.99 3.26
C ASP A 48 2.11 4.42 4.32
N PHE A 49 1.95 3.10 4.32
CA PHE A 49 1.20 2.38 5.34
C PHE A 49 2.13 1.41 6.05
N THR A 50 2.20 1.52 7.37
CA THR A 50 2.82 0.49 8.21
C THR A 50 1.76 -0.57 8.49
N VAL A 51 2.04 -1.80 8.08
CA VAL A 51 1.10 -2.92 8.18
C VAL A 51 1.78 -4.12 8.85
N SER A 52 1.02 -4.82 9.68
CA SER A 52 1.45 -6.06 10.33
C SER A 52 0.80 -7.25 9.63
N THR A 53 1.61 -8.26 9.32
CA THR A 53 1.12 -9.51 8.72
C THR A 53 1.96 -10.71 9.11
N ASP A 54 1.31 -11.87 9.14
CA ASP A 54 1.95 -13.17 9.33
C ASP A 54 2.27 -13.86 7.99
N VAL A 55 1.68 -13.38 6.89
CA VAL A 55 1.78 -13.99 5.55
C VAL A 55 2.33 -13.01 4.49
N PRO A 56 3.58 -12.51 4.66
CA PRO A 56 4.15 -11.48 3.80
C PRO A 56 4.29 -11.90 2.34
N ASP A 57 4.55 -13.18 2.06
CA ASP A 57 4.67 -13.70 0.69
C ASP A 57 3.34 -13.65 -0.08
N VAL A 58 2.23 -13.93 0.61
CA VAL A 58 0.88 -13.84 0.04
C VAL A 58 0.56 -12.39 -0.29
N VAL A 59 0.84 -11.48 0.66
CA VAL A 59 0.63 -10.03 0.50
C VAL A 59 1.45 -9.50 -0.68
N LYS A 60 2.74 -9.87 -0.77
CA LYS A 60 3.62 -9.49 -1.88
C LYS A 60 3.08 -9.95 -3.24
N SER A 61 2.61 -11.20 -3.32
CA SER A 61 2.02 -11.75 -4.56
C SER A 61 0.73 -11.03 -4.95
N LEU A 62 -0.14 -10.70 -3.98
CA LEU A 62 -1.36 -9.93 -4.22
C LEU A 62 -1.07 -8.52 -4.71
N ILE A 63 -0.07 -7.85 -4.14
CA ILE A 63 0.36 -6.52 -4.55
C ILE A 63 0.94 -6.57 -5.96
N GLN A 64 1.77 -7.55 -6.29
CA GLN A 64 2.28 -7.73 -7.65
C GLN A 64 1.15 -7.95 -8.67
N LYS A 65 0.16 -8.77 -8.32
CA LYS A 65 -1.03 -9.02 -9.15
C LYS A 65 -1.88 -7.76 -9.33
N LYS A 66 -1.96 -6.90 -8.32
CA LYS A 66 -2.69 -5.62 -8.40
C LYS A 66 -1.92 -4.47 -9.01
N ARG A 67 -0.61 -4.42 -8.90
CA ARG A 67 0.23 -3.48 -9.65
C ARG A 67 -0.01 -3.61 -11.16
N LYS A 68 -0.27 -4.83 -11.64
CA LYS A 68 -0.64 -5.06 -13.05
C LYS A 68 -2.03 -4.51 -13.43
N LEU A 69 -2.92 -4.31 -12.45
CA LEU A 69 -4.29 -3.87 -12.65
C LEU A 69 -4.46 -2.36 -12.41
N LEU A 70 -3.63 -1.79 -11.53
CA LEU A 70 -3.55 -0.37 -11.23
C LEU A 70 -2.33 0.21 -11.95
N THR A 71 -2.47 0.44 -13.25
CA THR A 71 -1.41 1.05 -14.08
C THR A 71 -1.10 2.50 -13.73
N LEU A 72 -1.93 3.14 -12.89
CA LEU A 72 -1.84 4.55 -12.52
C LEU A 72 -1.04 4.80 -11.23
N LEU A 73 -0.56 3.74 -10.56
CA LEU A 73 0.17 3.88 -9.31
C LEU A 73 1.25 2.80 -9.14
N THR A 74 2.34 3.18 -8.50
CA THR A 74 3.40 2.28 -8.08
C THR A 74 3.15 1.87 -6.63
N MET A 75 3.11 0.55 -6.38
CA MET A 75 2.91 -0.02 -5.04
C MET A 75 4.19 -0.75 -4.62
N SER A 76 4.78 -0.43 -3.47
CA SER A 76 5.98 -1.07 -2.94
C SER A 76 5.68 -1.72 -1.59
N PHE A 77 6.14 -2.96 -1.41
CA PHE A 77 5.97 -3.70 -0.16
C PHE A 77 7.31 -4.25 0.30
N SER A 78 7.74 -3.80 1.47
CA SER A 78 9.05 -4.11 2.03
C SER A 78 8.92 -4.32 3.53
N LYS A 79 9.76 -5.18 4.11
CA LYS A 79 9.81 -5.35 5.56
C LYS A 79 10.28 -4.05 6.20
N SER A 80 9.56 -3.55 7.19
CA SER A 80 10.01 -2.41 7.99
C SER A 80 11.17 -2.90 8.86
N HIS A 81 12.38 -2.42 8.55
CA HIS A 81 13.53 -2.61 9.41
C HIS A 81 13.45 -1.53 10.50
N CYS A 82 12.82 -1.88 11.62
CA CYS A 82 13.11 -1.19 12.88
C CYS A 82 14.42 -1.75 13.46
#